data_AF-A0A2J6SF91-F1
#
_entry.id   AF-A0A2J6SF91-F1
#
_cell.length_a   1.000
_cell.length_b   1.000
_cell.length_c   1.000
_cell.angle_alpha   90.00
_cell.angle_beta   90.00
_cell.angle_gamma   90.00
#
_symmetry.space_group_name_H-M   'P 1'
#
loop_
_entity.id
_entity.type
_entity.pdbx_description
1 polymer ?
#
loop_
_entity_poly.entity_id
_entity_poly.type
_entity_poly.pdbx_seq_one_letter_code
_entity_poly.pdbx_strand_id
1 'polypeptide(L)'
;MNKTSACGGVKNARSRIQTRLRLAIDAGASIVIPSLTQRNENNLANTIISTACADRFFNMEHHQDSRVRSRPQLKLRLCDDRSGIERVIPTRERGYAQASYTNGTFQAFMETVMEIAGFNITKISAENSVVTIKFNRDLLDIGEKIYQSLVLRGAILSEFTFAESDWPKEWSSAADQVQFYGEEILRIRGSVSYNHKTVDVSCGDQGATKRFHKKLGTLGFEVADKIRLLRGKENAAVTSG
;
A
#
# COMPACT_ATOMS: atom_id res chain seq x y z
N MET A 1 -13.23 10.40 13.56
CA MET A 1 -12.49 9.37 12.80
C MET A 1 -12.91 8.00 13.29
N ASN A 2 -13.30 7.08 12.41
CA ASN A 2 -13.42 5.67 12.79
C ASN A 2 -12.01 5.17 13.10
N LYS A 3 -11.72 4.85 14.37
CA LYS A 3 -10.37 4.53 14.87
C LYS A 3 -9.79 3.23 14.28
N THR A 4 -10.53 2.55 13.42
CA THR A 4 -10.17 1.24 12.87
C THR A 4 -9.47 1.32 11.52
N SER A 5 -9.65 2.40 10.76
CA SER A 5 -9.13 2.49 9.40
C SER A 5 -7.61 2.56 9.36
N ALA A 6 -7.00 1.91 8.38
CA ALA A 6 -5.56 1.96 8.20
C ALA A 6 -5.19 3.30 7.52
N CYS A 7 -4.67 4.25 8.30
CA CYS A 7 -4.20 5.54 7.79
C CYS A 7 -2.80 5.44 7.14
N GLY A 8 -2.59 6.18 6.05
CA GLY A 8 -1.36 6.18 5.24
C GLY A 8 -1.61 5.61 3.83
N GLY A 9 -0.67 5.82 2.90
CA GLY A 9 -0.80 5.30 1.53
C GLY A 9 -0.99 3.77 1.49
N VAL A 10 -1.50 3.24 0.36
CA VAL A 10 -1.86 1.82 0.20
C VAL A 10 -0.70 0.86 0.58
N LYS A 11 0.55 1.26 0.33
CA LYS A 11 1.75 0.51 0.76
C LYS A 11 1.87 0.40 2.28
N ASN A 12 1.62 1.48 3.01
CA ASN A 12 1.62 1.49 4.48
C ASN A 12 0.45 0.66 5.02
N ALA A 13 -0.72 0.75 4.39
CA ALA A 13 -1.87 -0.08 4.73
C ALA A 13 -1.55 -1.58 4.56
N ARG A 14 -0.91 -1.98 3.45
CA ARG A 14 -0.47 -3.35 3.21
C ARG A 14 0.46 -3.85 4.32
N SER A 15 1.51 -3.09 4.65
CA SER A 15 2.47 -3.47 5.70
C SER A 15 1.80 -3.61 7.08
N ARG A 16 0.83 -2.74 7.40
CA ARG A 16 0.05 -2.80 8.64
C ARG A 16 -0.87 -4.01 8.69
N ILE A 17 -1.60 -4.30 7.61
CA ILE A 17 -2.46 -5.49 7.54
C ILE A 17 -1.61 -6.75 7.65
N GLN A 18 -0.49 -6.84 6.91
CA GLN A 18 0.44 -7.99 7.01
C GLN A 18 0.96 -8.19 8.43
N THR A 19 1.36 -7.11 9.11
CA THR A 19 1.82 -7.19 10.51
C THR A 19 0.70 -7.66 11.43
N ARG A 20 -0.49 -7.04 11.38
CA ARG A 20 -1.63 -7.41 12.23
C ARG A 20 -2.07 -8.85 12.02
N LEU A 21 -1.99 -9.30 10.78
CA LEU A 21 -2.33 -10.65 10.38
C LEU A 21 -1.33 -11.68 10.92
N ARG A 22 -0.03 -11.35 10.95
CA ARG A 22 0.98 -12.17 11.64
C ARG A 22 0.71 -12.25 13.14
N LEU A 23 0.34 -11.14 13.76
CA LEU A 23 0.03 -11.08 15.20
C LEU A 23 -1.26 -11.86 15.53
N ALA A 24 -2.29 -11.75 14.70
CA ALA A 24 -3.52 -12.52 14.84
C ALA A 24 -3.25 -14.02 14.66
N ILE A 25 -2.42 -14.39 13.68
CA ILE A 25 -1.90 -15.74 13.53
C ILE A 25 -1.24 -16.21 14.81
N ASP A 26 -0.28 -15.46 15.36
CA ASP A 26 0.51 -15.82 16.56
C ASP A 26 -0.40 -16.06 17.76
N ALA A 27 -1.40 -15.19 17.95
CA ALA A 27 -2.44 -15.34 18.96
C ALA A 27 -3.54 -16.35 18.57
N GLY A 28 -3.38 -17.08 17.45
CA GLY A 28 -4.37 -17.91 16.73
C GLY A 28 -5.80 -17.39 16.72
N ALA A 29 -5.93 -16.08 16.59
CA ALA A 29 -7.16 -15.35 16.50
C ALA A 29 -7.53 -15.07 15.03
N SER A 30 -8.83 -15.05 14.75
CA SER A 30 -9.37 -14.48 13.51
C SER A 30 -9.18 -12.97 13.48
N ILE A 31 -9.15 -12.36 12.30
CA ILE A 31 -8.94 -10.92 12.14
C ILE A 31 -10.03 -10.26 11.30
N VAL A 32 -10.49 -9.10 11.78
CA VAL A 32 -11.28 -8.14 11.00
C VAL A 32 -10.29 -7.18 10.33
N ILE A 33 -10.20 -7.24 9.00
CA ILE A 33 -9.43 -6.30 8.22
C ILE A 33 -10.25 -5.01 8.08
N PRO A 34 -9.71 -3.86 8.50
CA PRO A 34 -10.43 -2.61 8.42
C PRO A 34 -10.51 -2.09 6.99
N SER A 35 -11.43 -1.16 6.77
CA SER A 35 -11.45 -0.36 5.55
C SER A 35 -10.20 0.53 5.47
N LEU A 36 -9.74 0.78 4.24
CA LEU A 36 -8.61 1.66 3.97
C LEU A 36 -9.09 3.07 3.73
N THR A 37 -8.49 4.03 4.44
CA THR A 37 -8.75 5.45 4.20
C THR A 37 -8.11 5.88 2.89
N GLN A 38 -8.90 6.50 2.01
CA GLN A 38 -8.39 7.12 0.79
C GLN A 38 -8.10 8.60 1.04
N ARG A 39 -7.03 9.10 0.42
CA ARG A 39 -6.71 10.54 0.41
C ARG A 39 -7.56 11.23 -0.64
N ASN A 40 -7.94 12.48 -0.39
CA ASN A 40 -8.53 13.33 -1.41
C ASN A 40 -7.48 13.65 -2.49
N GLU A 41 -7.82 13.39 -3.75
CA GLU A 41 -6.97 13.68 -4.91
C GLU A 41 -6.62 15.17 -5.06
N ASN A 42 -7.49 16.06 -4.57
CA ASN A 42 -7.32 17.52 -4.62
C ASN A 42 -6.69 18.09 -3.34
N ASN A 43 -6.58 17.29 -2.26
CA ASN A 43 -5.99 17.71 -1.00
C ASN A 43 -5.45 16.48 -0.27
N LEU A 44 -4.18 16.15 -0.49
CA LEU A 44 -3.56 14.93 0.03
C LEU A 44 -3.54 14.86 1.57
N ALA A 45 -3.54 16.01 2.25
CA ALA A 45 -3.65 16.09 3.71
C ALA A 45 -5.07 15.74 4.22
N ASN A 46 -6.08 15.83 3.36
CA ASN A 46 -7.45 15.47 3.69
C ASN A 46 -7.68 13.96 3.50
N THR A 47 -7.72 13.25 4.63
CA THR A 47 -7.97 11.81 4.73
C THR A 47 -9.42 11.48 5.11
N ILE A 48 -10.35 12.44 5.07
CA ILE A 48 -11.70 12.29 5.64
C ILE A 48 -12.71 11.74 4.63
N ILE A 49 -12.38 11.69 3.34
CA ILE A 49 -13.41 11.74 2.29
C ILE A 49 -13.97 10.38 1.88
N SER A 50 -13.16 9.32 1.89
CA SER A 50 -13.67 8.00 1.53
C SER A 50 -12.88 6.86 2.17
N THR A 51 -13.57 5.75 2.39
CA THR A 51 -12.94 4.48 2.76
C THR A 51 -13.28 3.44 1.70
N ALA A 52 -12.38 2.50 1.48
CA ALA A 52 -12.61 1.38 0.58
C ALA A 52 -12.20 0.07 1.24
N CYS A 53 -12.93 -0.98 0.90
CA CYS A 53 -12.61 -2.34 1.32
C CYS A 53 -11.21 -2.77 0.83
N ALA A 54 -10.59 -3.68 1.58
CA ALA A 54 -9.23 -4.14 1.30
C ALA A 54 -9.12 -4.94 -0.02
N ASP A 55 -10.18 -5.62 -0.42
CA ASP A 55 -10.31 -6.38 -1.68
C ASP A 55 -10.20 -5.53 -2.95
N ARG A 56 -10.55 -4.25 -2.87
CA ARG A 56 -10.31 -3.27 -3.93
C ARG A 56 -8.82 -3.16 -4.30
N PHE A 57 -7.93 -3.35 -3.32
CA PHE A 57 -6.49 -3.13 -3.50
C PHE A 57 -5.68 -4.43 -3.45
N PHE A 58 -6.18 -5.43 -2.73
CA PHE A 58 -5.48 -6.66 -2.44
C PHE A 58 -6.28 -7.87 -2.90
N ASN A 59 -5.61 -8.92 -3.34
CA ASN A 59 -6.26 -10.18 -3.70
C ASN A 59 -6.59 -10.96 -2.42
N MET A 60 -7.76 -10.65 -1.85
CA MET A 60 -8.23 -11.25 -0.60
C MET A 60 -8.72 -12.68 -0.76
N GLU A 61 -9.22 -13.04 -1.95
CA GLU A 61 -9.64 -14.41 -2.29
C GLU A 61 -8.43 -15.36 -2.28
N HIS A 62 -7.36 -15.04 -3.02
CA HIS A 62 -6.12 -15.82 -2.99
C HIS A 62 -5.54 -15.95 -1.58
N HIS A 63 -5.68 -14.89 -0.79
CA HIS A 63 -5.22 -14.87 0.58
C HIS A 63 -6.10 -15.74 1.50
N GLN A 64 -7.40 -15.79 1.28
CA GLN A 64 -8.30 -16.71 1.98
C GLN A 64 -8.02 -18.17 1.57
N ASP A 65 -7.87 -18.47 0.28
CA ASP A 65 -7.61 -19.82 -0.22
C ASP A 65 -6.28 -20.40 0.29
N SER A 66 -5.21 -19.60 0.26
CA SER A 66 -3.91 -20.00 0.83
C SER A 66 -3.97 -20.27 2.33
N ARG A 67 -4.94 -19.67 3.03
CA ARG A 67 -5.16 -19.84 4.48
C ARG A 67 -6.09 -20.97 4.84
N VAL A 68 -7.20 -21.15 4.12
CA VAL A 68 -8.12 -22.28 4.36
C VAL A 68 -7.35 -23.60 4.24
N ARG A 69 -6.40 -23.68 3.30
CA ARG A 69 -5.52 -24.85 3.15
C ARG A 69 -4.54 -25.06 4.29
N SER A 70 -4.12 -24.00 4.99
CA SER A 70 -3.11 -24.10 6.06
C SER A 70 -3.71 -24.08 7.47
N ARG A 71 -4.84 -23.38 7.68
CA ARG A 71 -5.49 -23.12 8.99
C ARG A 71 -6.99 -22.78 8.82
N PRO A 72 -7.88 -23.77 8.68
CA PRO A 72 -9.32 -23.55 8.45
C PRO A 72 -10.04 -22.81 9.59
N GLN A 73 -9.46 -22.76 10.79
CA GLN A 73 -10.00 -22.04 11.95
C GLN A 73 -9.82 -20.51 11.89
N LEU A 74 -8.91 -20.00 11.05
CA LEU A 74 -8.68 -18.56 10.89
C LEU A 74 -9.70 -17.96 9.93
N LYS A 75 -10.72 -17.28 10.47
CA LYS A 75 -11.67 -16.52 9.68
C LYS A 75 -11.14 -15.12 9.39
N LEU A 76 -11.30 -14.69 8.14
CA LEU A 76 -10.97 -13.34 7.70
C LEU A 76 -12.25 -12.59 7.41
N ARG A 77 -12.47 -11.47 8.10
CA ARG A 77 -13.58 -10.55 7.84
C ARG A 77 -13.05 -9.27 7.22
N LEU A 78 -13.80 -8.67 6.30
CA LEU A 78 -13.36 -7.49 5.54
C LEU A 78 -14.22 -6.28 5.88
N CYS A 79 -13.72 -5.08 5.57
CA CYS A 79 -14.48 -3.83 5.60
C CYS A 79 -15.11 -3.51 6.96
N ASP A 80 -14.37 -3.76 8.05
CA ASP A 80 -14.89 -3.56 9.40
C ASP A 80 -16.14 -4.41 9.72
N ASP A 81 -16.34 -5.54 9.04
CA ASP A 81 -17.45 -6.45 9.32
C ASP A 81 -17.34 -7.05 10.74
N ARG A 82 -18.24 -6.56 11.60
CA ARG A 82 -18.40 -6.97 13.00
C ARG A 82 -19.72 -7.72 13.23
N SER A 83 -20.40 -8.14 12.18
CA SER A 83 -21.66 -8.86 12.30
C SER A 83 -21.52 -10.10 13.20
N GLY A 84 -22.42 -10.26 14.18
CA GLY A 84 -22.35 -11.35 15.15
C GLY A 84 -21.16 -11.31 16.12
N ILE A 85 -20.42 -10.20 16.22
CA ILE A 85 -19.50 -9.96 17.33
C ILE A 85 -20.31 -9.36 18.48
N GLU A 86 -20.54 -10.15 19.52
CA GLU A 86 -21.35 -9.73 20.68
C GLU A 86 -20.57 -8.89 21.69
N ARG A 87 -19.23 -9.02 21.70
CA ARG A 87 -18.36 -8.37 22.68
C ARG A 87 -17.08 -7.85 22.05
N VAL A 88 -16.71 -6.63 22.42
CA VAL A 88 -15.46 -5.97 22.01
C VAL A 88 -14.72 -5.58 23.27
N ILE A 89 -13.51 -6.13 23.45
CA ILE A 89 -12.64 -5.78 24.56
C ILE A 89 -11.68 -4.70 24.05
N PRO A 90 -11.79 -3.45 24.52
CA PRO A 90 -10.87 -2.40 24.10
C PRO A 90 -9.50 -2.64 24.74
N THR A 91 -8.45 -2.59 23.93
CA THR A 91 -7.06 -2.59 24.40
C THR A 91 -6.54 -1.16 24.54
N ARG A 92 -5.58 -0.93 25.43
CA ARG A 92 -4.85 0.34 25.47
C ARG A 92 -4.12 0.57 24.15
N GLU A 93 -4.17 1.80 23.63
CA GLU A 93 -3.38 2.19 22.47
C GLU A 93 -1.89 2.16 22.81
N ARG A 94 -1.09 1.49 21.98
CA ARG A 94 0.37 1.47 22.12
C ARG A 94 0.92 2.86 21.78
N GLY A 95 1.74 3.42 22.66
CA GLY A 95 2.48 4.65 22.38
C GLY A 95 3.44 4.45 21.19
N TYR A 96 3.67 5.51 20.41
CA TYR A 96 4.56 5.47 19.25
C TYR A 96 6.00 5.06 19.63
N ALA A 97 6.51 5.57 20.75
CA ALA A 97 7.85 5.29 21.27
C ALA A 97 7.99 3.95 22.02
N GLN A 98 6.88 3.25 22.27
CA GLN A 98 6.94 1.94 22.94
C GLN A 98 7.39 0.86 21.96
N ALA A 99 8.07 -0.16 22.49
CA ALA A 99 8.56 -1.29 21.72
C ALA A 99 7.44 -1.94 20.90
N SER A 100 7.77 -2.33 19.67
CA SER A 100 6.80 -3.03 18.81
C SER A 100 6.61 -4.46 19.27
N TYR A 101 5.37 -4.94 19.14
CA TYR A 101 5.09 -6.36 19.36
C TYR A 101 5.81 -7.20 18.31
N THR A 102 6.63 -8.11 18.79
CA THR A 102 7.25 -9.22 18.06
C THR A 102 6.47 -10.51 18.32
N ASN A 103 6.87 -11.62 17.71
CA ASN A 103 6.26 -12.93 18.03
C ASN A 103 6.36 -13.22 19.54
N GLY A 104 5.31 -13.79 20.12
CA GLY A 104 5.20 -14.16 21.54
C GLY A 104 4.86 -12.98 22.46
N THR A 105 5.43 -11.79 22.25
CA THR A 105 5.12 -10.62 23.11
C THR A 105 3.69 -10.11 22.92
N PHE A 106 3.13 -10.28 21.73
CA PHE A 106 1.73 -9.97 21.47
C PHE A 106 0.78 -10.97 22.11
N GLN A 107 1.11 -12.27 22.03
CA GLN A 107 0.32 -13.32 22.65
C GLN A 107 0.24 -13.09 24.17
N ALA A 108 1.37 -12.88 24.83
CA ALA A 108 1.41 -12.59 26.28
C ALA A 108 0.58 -11.34 26.64
N PHE A 109 0.67 -10.28 25.84
CA PHE A 109 -0.17 -9.09 26.02
C PHE A 109 -1.67 -9.41 25.91
N MET A 110 -2.08 -10.20 24.92
CA MET A 110 -3.48 -10.60 24.75
C MET A 110 -3.96 -11.48 25.89
N GLU A 111 -3.14 -12.42 26.39
CA GLU A 111 -3.45 -13.25 27.56
C GLU A 111 -3.72 -12.36 28.79
N THR A 112 -2.86 -11.38 29.06
CA THR A 112 -3.08 -10.42 30.16
C THR A 112 -4.35 -9.58 29.98
N VAL A 113 -4.62 -9.07 28.78
CA VAL A 113 -5.83 -8.29 28.50
C VAL A 113 -7.08 -9.14 28.76
N MET A 114 -7.06 -10.40 28.34
CA MET A 114 -8.18 -11.32 28.47
C MET A 114 -8.39 -11.72 29.93
N GLU A 115 -7.31 -11.97 30.68
CA GLU A 115 -7.35 -12.21 32.13
C GLU A 115 -7.96 -11.03 32.89
N ILE A 116 -7.51 -9.80 32.62
CA ILE A 116 -8.09 -8.56 33.21
C ILE A 116 -9.57 -8.44 32.87
N ALA A 117 -9.97 -8.84 31.66
CA ALA A 117 -11.36 -8.83 31.23
C ALA A 117 -12.18 -10.01 31.78
N GLY A 118 -11.57 -10.91 32.56
CA GLY A 118 -12.23 -12.04 33.22
C GLY A 118 -12.38 -13.29 32.35
N PHE A 119 -11.53 -13.49 31.34
CA PHE A 119 -11.57 -14.62 30.43
C PHE A 119 -10.37 -15.56 30.63
N ASN A 120 -10.62 -16.87 30.61
CA ASN A 120 -9.58 -17.90 30.64
C ASN A 120 -9.40 -18.49 29.24
N ILE A 121 -8.23 -18.24 28.62
CA ILE A 121 -7.89 -18.78 27.30
C ILE A 121 -7.00 -20.00 27.50
N THR A 122 -7.56 -21.20 27.35
CA THR A 122 -6.76 -22.41 27.22
C THR A 122 -6.57 -22.76 25.74
N LYS A 123 -5.28 -22.80 25.35
CA LYS A 123 -4.70 -23.24 24.07
C LYS A 123 -5.22 -22.55 22.80
N ILE A 124 -4.53 -21.48 22.44
CA ILE A 124 -4.42 -21.07 21.05
C ILE A 124 -2.95 -21.22 20.63
N SER A 125 -2.67 -22.11 19.67
CA SER A 125 -1.31 -22.30 19.13
C SER A 125 -1.29 -22.15 17.62
N ALA A 126 -0.16 -21.67 17.12
CA ALA A 126 -0.04 -21.09 15.80
C ALA A 126 1.29 -21.41 15.13
N GLU A 127 1.62 -22.68 14.95
CA GLU A 127 2.85 -23.05 14.25
C GLU A 127 2.78 -22.75 12.74
N ASN A 128 3.72 -21.91 12.31
CA ASN A 128 4.04 -21.46 10.95
C ASN A 128 2.90 -20.90 10.08
N SER A 129 2.95 -19.60 9.80
CA SER A 129 2.36 -19.03 8.57
C SER A 129 2.88 -17.62 8.28
N VAL A 130 3.71 -17.48 7.25
CA VAL A 130 3.95 -16.21 6.56
C VAL A 130 3.14 -16.25 5.28
N VAL A 131 1.96 -15.62 5.27
CA VAL A 131 1.17 -15.45 4.04
C VAL A 131 1.28 -13.99 3.60
N THR A 132 1.94 -13.78 2.47
CA THR A 132 2.07 -12.46 1.86
C THR A 132 0.79 -12.08 1.15
N ILE A 133 0.13 -11.01 1.62
CA ILE A 133 -0.99 -10.40 0.88
C ILE A 133 -0.48 -9.89 -0.48
N LYS A 134 -1.08 -10.41 -1.55
CA LYS A 134 -0.83 -9.99 -2.95
C LYS A 134 -1.74 -8.83 -3.32
N PHE A 135 -1.32 -8.01 -4.26
CA PHE A 135 -2.19 -6.99 -4.86
C PHE A 135 -3.33 -7.64 -5.64
N ASN A 136 -4.44 -6.91 -5.79
CA ASN A 136 -5.59 -7.32 -6.58
C ASN A 136 -5.14 -7.69 -8.01
N ARG A 137 -5.71 -8.77 -8.58
CA ARG A 137 -5.26 -9.32 -9.86
C ARG A 137 -5.55 -8.38 -11.03
N ASP A 138 -6.69 -7.71 -11.03
CA ASP A 138 -7.02 -6.74 -12.07
C ASP A 138 -6.06 -5.55 -12.03
N LEU A 139 -5.66 -5.09 -10.84
CA LEU A 139 -4.64 -4.05 -10.70
C LEU A 139 -3.26 -4.51 -11.18
N LEU A 140 -2.91 -5.78 -10.94
CA LEU A 140 -1.67 -6.37 -11.48
C LEU A 140 -1.72 -6.48 -13.00
N ASP A 141 -2.84 -6.91 -13.57
CA ASP A 141 -3.02 -7.04 -15.02
C ASP A 141 -2.99 -5.67 -15.71
N ILE A 142 -3.56 -4.63 -15.08
CA ILE A 142 -3.43 -3.23 -15.53
C ILE A 142 -1.96 -2.78 -15.47
N GLY A 143 -1.27 -3.07 -14.36
CA GLY A 143 0.15 -2.75 -14.19
C GLY A 143 1.03 -3.43 -15.25
N GLU A 144 0.78 -4.70 -15.53
CA GLU A 144 1.47 -5.48 -16.56
C GLU A 144 1.20 -4.89 -17.95
N LYS A 145 -0.04 -4.53 -18.27
CA LYS A 145 -0.40 -3.87 -19.54
C LYS A 145 0.33 -2.54 -19.73
N ILE A 146 0.50 -1.75 -18.66
CA ILE A 146 1.28 -0.51 -18.68
C ILE A 146 2.76 -0.85 -18.93
N TYR A 147 3.31 -1.79 -18.16
CA TYR A 147 4.71 -2.20 -18.25
C TYR A 147 5.09 -2.73 -19.64
N GLN A 148 4.21 -3.51 -20.27
CA GLN A 148 4.41 -4.06 -21.61
C GLN A 148 4.27 -3.04 -22.74
N SER A 149 3.80 -1.81 -22.45
CA SER A 149 3.66 -0.76 -23.46
C SER A 149 5.00 -0.45 -24.12
N LEU A 150 4.98 -0.23 -25.44
CA LEU A 150 6.18 0.09 -26.21
C LEU A 150 6.92 1.32 -25.65
N VAL A 151 6.18 2.26 -25.06
CA VAL A 151 6.72 3.49 -24.44
C VAL A 151 7.55 3.20 -23.19
N LEU A 152 7.23 2.14 -22.43
CA LEU A 152 7.96 1.80 -21.20
C LEU A 152 9.04 0.72 -21.39
N ARG A 153 9.15 0.11 -22.58
CA ARG A 153 10.22 -0.84 -22.90
C ARG A 153 11.57 -0.12 -22.93
N GLY A 154 12.38 -0.31 -21.89
CA GLY A 154 13.68 0.34 -21.74
C GLY A 154 13.62 1.73 -21.09
N ALA A 155 12.48 2.11 -20.49
CA ALA A 155 12.35 3.33 -19.70
C ALA A 155 13.02 3.17 -18.33
N ILE A 156 13.52 4.29 -17.77
CA ILE A 156 13.85 4.35 -16.34
C ILE A 156 12.53 4.45 -15.58
N LEU A 157 12.21 3.42 -14.82
CA LEU A 157 11.06 3.46 -13.93
C LEU A 157 11.48 4.19 -12.65
N SER A 158 10.87 5.33 -12.36
CA SER A 158 11.16 6.08 -11.14
C SER A 158 9.87 6.36 -10.35
N GLU A 159 9.73 5.65 -9.24
CA GLU A 159 8.65 5.88 -8.28
C GLU A 159 9.05 7.03 -7.34
N PHE A 160 8.33 8.15 -7.40
CA PHE A 160 8.63 9.34 -6.60
C PHE A 160 7.59 9.50 -5.49
N THR A 161 7.86 8.84 -4.37
CA THR A 161 6.92 8.78 -3.25
C THR A 161 6.94 9.99 -2.32
N PHE A 162 7.86 10.95 -2.52
CA PHE A 162 8.18 11.92 -1.46
C PHE A 162 7.99 13.40 -1.83
N ALA A 163 7.72 13.74 -3.09
CA ALA A 163 7.63 15.14 -3.53
C ALA A 163 6.25 15.78 -3.29
N GLU A 164 5.42 15.13 -2.46
CA GLU A 164 4.05 15.53 -2.17
C GLU A 164 4.01 16.75 -1.23
N SER A 165 3.00 17.60 -1.37
CA SER A 165 2.86 18.83 -0.57
C SER A 165 2.78 18.61 0.95
N ASP A 166 2.40 17.41 1.39
CA ASP A 166 2.28 16.97 2.78
C ASP A 166 3.55 16.28 3.31
N TRP A 167 4.62 16.23 2.52
CA TRP A 167 5.92 15.74 2.97
C TRP A 167 6.52 16.66 4.05
N PRO A 168 7.12 16.11 5.13
CA PRO A 168 7.75 16.91 6.18
C PRO A 168 8.82 17.85 5.62
N LYS A 169 8.61 19.16 5.81
CA LYS A 169 9.50 20.20 5.27
C LYS A 169 10.87 20.20 5.92
N GLU A 170 10.96 19.66 7.14
CA GLU A 170 12.20 19.54 7.89
C GLU A 170 13.19 18.56 7.24
N TRP A 171 12.70 17.66 6.36
CA TRP A 171 13.54 16.65 5.71
C TRP A 171 13.99 17.08 4.32
N SER A 172 13.14 17.80 3.57
CA SER A 172 13.44 18.34 2.25
C SER A 172 12.23 19.11 1.70
N SER A 173 12.44 20.11 0.85
CA SER A 173 11.36 20.67 0.05
C SER A 173 11.07 19.82 -1.21
N ALA A 174 9.89 19.99 -1.80
CA ALA A 174 9.57 19.36 -3.09
C ALA A 174 10.53 19.79 -4.21
N ALA A 175 11.12 20.99 -4.14
CA ALA A 175 12.09 21.46 -5.10
C ALA A 175 13.43 20.73 -4.96
N ASP A 176 13.91 20.55 -3.73
CA ASP A 176 15.14 19.81 -3.44
C ASP A 176 15.03 18.37 -3.96
N GLN A 177 13.87 17.73 -3.73
CA GLN A 177 13.64 16.39 -4.21
C GLN A 177 13.62 16.31 -5.74
N VAL A 178 12.90 17.21 -6.43
CA VAL A 178 12.92 17.26 -7.90
C VAL A 178 14.35 17.37 -8.43
N GLN A 179 15.19 18.14 -7.74
CA GLN A 179 16.59 18.28 -8.09
C GLN A 179 17.37 16.98 -7.85
N PHE A 180 17.37 16.43 -6.64
CA PHE A 180 18.12 15.22 -6.29
C PHE A 180 17.75 14.02 -7.17
N TYR A 181 16.47 13.86 -7.44
CA TYR A 181 15.98 12.80 -8.30
C TYR A 181 16.36 13.01 -9.77
N GLY A 182 16.37 14.25 -10.24
CA GLY A 182 16.87 14.58 -11.59
C GLY A 182 18.37 14.27 -11.74
N GLU A 183 19.17 14.59 -10.71
CA GLU A 183 20.60 14.26 -10.67
C GLU A 183 20.84 12.75 -10.68
N GLU A 184 20.09 12.01 -9.87
CA GLU A 184 20.20 10.55 -9.81
C GLU A 184 19.82 9.88 -11.14
N ILE A 185 18.78 10.37 -11.82
CA ILE A 185 18.40 9.90 -13.16
C ILE A 185 19.54 10.14 -14.17
N LEU A 186 20.19 11.31 -14.12
CA LEU A 186 21.34 11.59 -14.99
C LEU A 186 22.52 10.66 -14.68
N ARG A 187 22.77 10.38 -13.40
CA ARG A 187 23.80 9.44 -12.96
C ARG A 187 23.53 8.03 -13.50
N ILE A 188 22.28 7.55 -13.39
CA ILE A 188 21.85 6.25 -13.93
C ILE A 188 22.02 6.21 -15.45
N ARG A 189 21.61 7.27 -16.16
CA ARG A 189 21.79 7.37 -17.62
C ARG A 189 23.26 7.24 -18.02
N GLY A 190 24.18 7.80 -17.23
CA GLY A 190 25.62 7.70 -17.46
C GLY A 190 26.24 6.35 -17.06
N SER A 191 25.58 5.56 -16.21
CA SER A 191 26.14 4.30 -15.68
C SER A 191 25.68 3.05 -16.43
N VAL A 192 24.88 3.19 -17.48
CA VAL A 192 24.27 2.08 -18.23
C VAL A 192 24.60 2.19 -19.71
N SER A 193 24.77 1.06 -20.39
CA SER A 193 25.20 1.01 -21.80
C SER A 193 24.07 1.25 -22.82
N TYR A 194 22.82 1.30 -22.35
CA TYR A 194 21.64 1.43 -23.20
C TYR A 194 20.99 2.81 -23.02
N ASN A 195 20.50 3.36 -24.13
CA ASN A 195 19.97 4.72 -24.18
C ASN A 195 18.57 4.78 -23.56
N HIS A 196 18.47 5.28 -22.34
CA HIS A 196 17.19 5.56 -21.70
C HIS A 196 16.70 6.94 -22.13
N LYS A 197 15.69 6.96 -23.00
CA LYS A 197 15.02 8.20 -23.40
C LYS A 197 13.78 8.51 -22.58
N THR A 198 13.18 7.50 -21.98
CA THR A 198 11.88 7.62 -21.31
C THR A 198 11.99 7.42 -19.81
N VAL A 199 11.31 8.25 -19.04
CA VAL A 199 11.18 8.13 -17.57
C VAL A 199 9.70 8.02 -17.24
N ASP A 200 9.34 7.07 -16.38
CA ASP A 200 8.02 7.00 -15.78
C ASP A 200 8.05 7.68 -14.41
N VAL A 201 7.12 8.61 -14.17
CA VAL A 201 7.00 9.38 -12.91
C VAL A 201 5.68 9.02 -12.24
N SER A 202 5.74 8.50 -11.02
CA SER A 202 4.55 8.23 -10.20
C SER A 202 4.63 8.98 -8.88
N CYS A 203 3.74 9.95 -8.67
CA CYS A 203 3.63 10.76 -7.45
C CYS A 203 2.14 11.05 -7.18
N GLY A 204 1.71 11.07 -5.91
CA GLY A 204 0.32 11.42 -5.56
C GLY A 204 0.00 12.90 -5.73
N ASP A 205 1.01 13.77 -5.89
CA ASP A 205 0.85 15.21 -6.10
C ASP A 205 1.00 15.58 -7.59
N GLN A 206 -0.08 16.07 -8.19
CA GLN A 206 -0.09 16.47 -9.60
C GLN A 206 0.80 17.68 -9.88
N GLY A 207 0.92 18.62 -8.94
CA GLY A 207 1.81 19.78 -9.06
C GLY A 207 3.27 19.36 -9.07
N ALA A 208 3.65 18.42 -8.21
CA ALA A 208 4.97 17.81 -8.20
C ALA A 208 5.25 17.06 -9.49
N THR A 209 4.29 16.24 -9.95
CA THR A 209 4.39 15.51 -11.23
C THR A 209 4.66 16.47 -12.39
N LYS A 210 3.92 17.58 -12.51
CA LYS A 210 4.14 18.59 -13.55
C LYS A 210 5.53 19.23 -13.47
N ARG A 211 6.02 19.54 -12.26
CA ARG A 211 7.38 20.09 -12.06
C ARG A 211 8.46 19.09 -12.50
N PHE A 212 8.28 17.81 -12.16
CA PHE A 212 9.16 16.73 -12.61
C PHE A 212 9.15 16.57 -14.13
N HIS A 213 7.98 16.53 -14.75
CA HIS A 213 7.85 16.45 -16.20
C HIS A 213 8.62 17.57 -16.90
N LYS A 214 8.46 18.82 -16.40
CA LYS A 214 9.19 19.97 -16.93
C LYS A 214 10.70 19.79 -16.78
N LYS A 215 11.18 19.44 -15.59
CA LYS A 215 12.62 19.26 -15.32
C LYS A 215 13.23 18.16 -16.19
N LEU A 216 12.62 16.99 -16.25
CA LEU A 216 13.12 15.87 -17.04
C LEU A 216 13.07 16.18 -18.55
N GLY A 217 12.05 16.89 -19.02
CA GLY A 217 11.99 17.41 -20.38
C GLY A 217 13.17 18.32 -20.73
N THR A 218 13.57 19.22 -19.82
CA THR A 218 14.78 20.05 -20.04
C THR A 218 16.09 19.26 -20.09
N LEU A 219 16.09 18.04 -19.56
CA LEU A 219 17.25 17.14 -19.56
C LEU A 219 17.25 16.15 -20.75
N GLY A 220 16.28 16.30 -21.66
CA GLY A 220 16.14 15.48 -22.87
C GLY A 220 15.41 14.16 -22.65
N PHE A 221 14.70 13.99 -21.53
CA PHE A 221 13.87 12.82 -21.30
C PHE A 221 12.43 13.04 -21.75
N GLU A 222 11.84 11.99 -22.31
CA GLU A 222 10.40 11.85 -22.48
C GLU A 222 9.80 11.33 -21.18
N VAL A 223 8.75 11.95 -20.66
CA VAL A 223 8.11 11.48 -19.43
C VAL A 223 6.79 10.79 -19.76
N ALA A 224 6.71 9.51 -19.44
CA ALA A 224 5.53 8.69 -19.64
C ALA A 224 4.46 9.02 -18.60
N ASP A 225 3.21 9.12 -19.05
CA ASP A 225 2.03 9.28 -18.21
C ASP A 225 1.18 8.01 -18.32
N LYS A 226 1.10 7.25 -17.21
CA LYS A 226 0.36 5.99 -17.15
C LYS A 226 -1.11 6.14 -17.51
N ILE A 227 -1.74 7.26 -17.13
CA ILE A 227 -3.16 7.51 -17.43
C ILE A 227 -3.33 7.74 -18.93
N ARG A 228 -2.41 8.45 -19.57
CA ARG A 228 -2.40 8.61 -21.03
C ARG A 228 -2.13 7.29 -21.75
N LEU A 229 -1.22 6.45 -21.24
CA LEU A 229 -0.96 5.13 -21.82
C LEU A 229 -2.18 4.21 -21.76
N LEU A 230 -2.97 4.31 -20.69
CA LEU A 230 -4.24 3.59 -20.56
C LEU A 230 -5.31 4.15 -21.50
N ARG A 231 -5.49 5.47 -21.57
CA ARG A 231 -6.51 6.13 -22.42
C ARG A 231 -6.20 6.10 -23.91
N GLY A 232 -4.93 6.13 -24.30
CA GLY A 232 -4.49 6.09 -25.70
C GLY A 232 -4.90 4.83 -26.45
N LYS A 233 -5.32 3.77 -25.75
CA LYS A 233 -5.88 2.55 -26.35
C LYS A 233 -7.41 2.56 -26.47
N GLU A 234 -8.16 3.40 -25.74
CA GLU A 234 -9.61 3.54 -25.96
C GLU A 234 -9.89 4.18 -27.33
N ASN A 235 -9.03 5.10 -27.80
CA ASN A 235 -9.19 5.73 -29.11
C ASN A 235 -8.66 4.90 -30.30
N ALA A 236 -7.89 3.83 -30.04
CA ALA A 236 -7.42 2.92 -31.08
C ALA A 236 -8.43 1.80 -31.39
N ALA A 237 -9.45 1.63 -30.55
CA ALA A 237 -10.51 0.63 -30.72
C ALA A 237 -11.73 1.16 -31.50
N VAL A 238 -11.75 2.43 -31.91
CA VAL A 238 -12.94 3.08 -32.52
C VAL A 238 -12.73 3.48 -33.99
N THR A 239 -11.56 3.20 -34.60
CA THR A 239 -11.28 3.54 -36.01
C THR A 239 -10.98 2.31 -36.89
N SER A 240 -11.62 1.18 -36.59
CA SER A 240 -11.75 0.08 -37.55
C SER A 240 -13.21 -0.37 -37.62
N GLY A 241 -14.01 0.42 -38.33
CA GLY A 241 -15.37 0.15 -38.76
C GLY A 241 -15.63 0.88 -40.06
#